data_AF-A0AA39D8J9-F1
#
_entry.id   AF-A0AA39D8J9-F1
#
_cell.length_a   1.000
_cell.length_b   1.000
_cell.length_c   1.000
_cell.angle_alpha   90.00
_cell.angle_beta   90.00
_cell.angle_gamma   90.00
#
_symmetry.space_group_name_H-M   'P 1'
#
loop_
_entity.id
_entity.type
_entity.pdbx_description
1 polymer ?
#
loop_
_entity_poly.entity_id
_entity_poly.type
_entity_poly.pdbx_seq_one_letter_code
_entity_poly.pdbx_strand_id
1 'polypeptide(L)' 'MSNIGIKVDDKDKAVLVLNSLPSSYSSFKETMKYGWKTLTLEEVQFALRSKELELKKESQMEKTCLLRE' A
#
# COMPACT_ATOMS: atom_id res chain seq x y z
N MET A 1 32.53 -12.98 -11.92
CA MET A 1 31.16 -12.81 -11.39
C MET A 1 30.50 -11.70 -12.18
N SER A 2 29.64 -12.04 -13.13
CA SER A 2 28.97 -11.06 -13.97
C SER A 2 27.81 -10.46 -13.17
N ASN A 3 27.89 -9.17 -12.86
CA ASN A 3 26.73 -8.41 -12.38
C ASN A 3 25.71 -8.41 -13.52
N ILE A 4 24.69 -9.27 -13.43
CA ILE A 4 23.56 -9.22 -14.34
C ILE A 4 22.95 -7.83 -14.15
N GLY A 5 23.09 -6.97 -15.16
CA GLY A 5 22.56 -5.61 -15.16
C GLY A 5 21.04 -5.61 -15.25
N ILE A 6 20.38 -6.12 -14.21
CA ILE A 6 18.93 -6.09 -14.08
C ILE A 6 18.55 -4.64 -13.79
N LYS A 7 18.07 -3.94 -14.82
CA LYS A 7 17.36 -2.67 -14.63
C LYS A 7 15.97 -3.01 -14.10
N VAL A 8 15.77 -2.79 -12.80
CA VAL A 8 14.44 -2.90 -12.18
C VAL A 8 13.69 -1.60 -12.43
N ASP A 9 12.60 -1.67 -13.18
CA ASP A 9 11.72 -0.53 -13.44
C ASP A 9 11.00 -0.09 -12.16
N ASP A 10 10.58 1.17 -12.07
CA ASP A 10 9.86 1.67 -10.90
C ASP A 10 8.52 0.95 -10.69
N LYS A 11 7.90 0.45 -11.76
CA LYS A 11 6.74 -0.44 -11.66
C LYS A 11 7.09 -1.76 -10.96
N ASP A 12 8.22 -2.38 -11.30
CA ASP A 12 8.64 -3.64 -10.68
C ASP A 12 8.96 -3.46 -9.19
N LYS A 13 9.62 -2.35 -8.84
CA LYS A 13 9.86 -1.98 -7.43
C LYS A 13 8.55 -1.79 -6.68
N ALA A 14 7.59 -1.07 -7.27
CA ALA A 14 6.27 -0.87 -6.68
C ALA A 14 5.54 -2.20 -6.46
N VAL A 15 5.56 -3.10 -7.45
CA VAL A 15 4.96 -4.44 -7.33
C VAL A 15 5.65 -5.27 -6.25
N LEU A 16 6.98 -5.17 -6.10
CA LEU A 16 7.72 -5.85 -5.03
C LEU A 16 7.28 -5.38 -3.64
N VAL A 17 7.14 -4.06 -3.45
CA VAL A 17 6.63 -3.48 -2.20
C VAL A 17 5.21 -3.98 -1.94
N LEU A 18 4.32 -3.93 -2.93
CA LEU A 18 2.95 -4.39 -2.79
C LEU A 18 2.88 -5.88 -2.41
N ASN A 19 3.70 -6.75 -3.01
CA ASN A 19 3.70 -8.18 -2.66
C ASN A 19 4.27 -8.45 -1.25
N SER A 20 5.11 -7.55 -0.72
CA SER A 20 5.62 -7.64 0.65
C SER A 20 4.59 -7.26 1.72
N LEU A 21 3.46 -6.64 1.34
CA LEU A 21 2.42 -6.23 2.29
C LEU A 21 1.56 -7.40 2.78
N PRO A 22 1.14 -7.40 4.06
CA PRO A 22 0.31 -8.45 4.65
C PRO A 22 -1.09 -8.50 4.01
N SER A 23 -1.83 -9.59 4.26
CA SER A 23 -3.15 -9.83 3.66
C SER A 23 -4.19 -8.75 4.03
N SER A 24 -4.00 -7.99 5.11
CA SER A 24 -4.86 -6.84 5.46
C SER A 24 -4.90 -5.76 4.36
N TYR A 25 -3.88 -5.71 3.49
CA TYR A 25 -3.81 -4.80 2.36
C TYR A 25 -4.25 -5.45 1.05
N SER A 26 -4.98 -6.58 1.07
CA SER A 26 -5.35 -7.29 -0.18
C SER A 26 -6.14 -6.42 -1.15
N SER A 27 -7.17 -5.71 -0.67
CA SER A 27 -7.93 -4.77 -1.50
C SER A 27 -7.07 -3.62 -2.00
N PHE A 28 -6.14 -3.12 -1.18
CA PHE A 28 -5.19 -2.09 -1.59
C PHE A 28 -4.25 -2.60 -2.70
N LYS A 29 -3.69 -3.80 -2.55
CA LYS A 29 -2.85 -4.42 -3.58
C LYS A 29 -3.59 -4.55 -4.91
N GLU A 30 -4.85 -4.95 -4.88
CA GLU A 30 -5.67 -5.09 -6.08
C GLU A 30 -5.93 -3.74 -6.75
N THR A 31 -6.38 -2.73 -5.99
CA THR A 31 -6.57 -1.37 -6.51
C THR A 31 -5.29 -0.79 -7.11
N MET A 32 -4.13 -1.02 -6.49
CA MET A 32 -2.87 -0.49 -6.99
C MET A 32 -2.36 -1.25 -8.22
N LYS A 33 -2.60 -2.56 -8.30
CA LYS A 33 -2.19 -3.40 -9.44
C LYS A 33 -3.07 -3.15 -10.68
N TYR A 34 -4.37 -2.95 -10.50
CA TYR A 34 -5.33 -2.89 -11.60
C TYR A 34 -5.96 -1.51 -11.83
N GLY A 35 -5.93 -0.63 -10.83
CA GLY A 35 -6.57 0.69 -10.88
C GLY A 35 -5.73 1.79 -11.54
N TRP A 36 -4.41 1.61 -11.67
CA TRP A 36 -3.53 2.65 -12.22
C TRP A 36 -2.82 2.22 -13.50
N LYS A 37 -2.87 3.10 -14.51
CA LYS A 37 -2.15 2.94 -15.78
C LYS A 37 -0.64 3.08 -15.61
N THR A 38 -0.19 3.92 -14.68
CA THR A 38 1.22 4.17 -14.37
C THR A 38 1.42 4.05 -12.87
N LEU A 39 2.02 2.93 -12.44
CA LEU A 39 2.32 2.66 -11.05
C LEU A 39 3.75 3.09 -10.75
N THR A 40 3.93 4.15 -9.96
CA THR A 40 5.24 4.61 -9.49
C THR A 40 5.41 4.34 -8.00
N LEU A 41 6.66 4.24 -7.55
CA LEU A 41 6.98 3.98 -6.15
C LEU A 41 6.48 5.10 -5.22
N GLU A 42 6.50 6.36 -5.67
CA GLU A 42 5.98 7.50 -4.92
C GLU A 42 4.47 7.39 -4.69
N GLU A 43 3.72 7.08 -5.75
CA GLU A 43 2.28 6.91 -5.66
C GLU A 43 1.90 5.74 -4.74
N VAL A 44 2.66 4.63 -4.79
CA VAL A 44 2.49 3.52 -3.83
C VAL A 44 2.72 3.95 -2.39
N GLN A 45 3.77 4.72 -2.13
CA GLN A 45 4.05 5.21 -0.78
C GLN A 45 2.97 6.15 -0.27
N PHE A 46 2.50 7.08 -1.10
CA PHE A 46 1.45 8.02 -0.72
C PHE A 46 0.14 7.30 -0.42
N ALA A 47 -0.29 6.40 -1.32
CA ALA A 47 -1.51 5.64 -1.14
C ALA A 47 -1.42 4.68 0.06
N LEU A 48 -0.25 4.06 0.29
CA LEU A 48 -0.02 3.19 1.44
C LEU A 48 -0.11 3.97 2.76
N ARG A 49 0.51 5.16 2.83
CA ARG A 49 0.43 6.05 3.99
C ARG A 49 -1.01 6.47 4.29
N SER A 50 -1.77 6.80 3.25
CA SER A 50 -3.19 7.12 3.37
C SER A 50 -4.00 5.93 3.89
N LYS A 51 -3.76 4.73 3.34
CA LYS A 51 -4.43 3.50 3.77
C LYS A 51 -4.07 3.10 5.20
N GLU A 52 -2.82 3.27 5.61
CA GLU A 52 -2.40 3.03 6.99
C GLU A 52 -3.11 3.98 7.97
N LEU A 53 -3.26 5.25 7.60
CA LEU A 53 -4.00 6.21 8.40
C LEU A 53 -5.48 5.84 8.53
N GLU A 54 -6.09 5.29 7.47
CA GLU A 54 -7.46 4.78 7.49
C GLU A 54 -7.59 3.56 8.42
N LEU A 55 -6.73 2.55 8.27
CA LEU A 55 -6.71 1.35 9.13
C LEU A 55 -6.50 1.71 10.61
N LYS A 56 -5.67 2.71 10.90
CA LYS A 56 -5.48 3.23 12.28
C LYS A 56 -6.74 3.91 12.82
N LYS A 57 -7.50 4.61 11.96
CA LYS A 57 -8.78 5.22 12.36
C LYS A 57 -9.84 4.17 12.63
N GLU A 58 -9.90 3.08 11.86
CA GLU A 58 -10.84 1.98 12.11
C GLU A 58 -10.65 1.36 13.51
N SER A 59 -9.40 1.30 14.01
CA SER A 59 -9.12 0.90 15.40
C SER A 59 -9.47 1.95 16.46
N GLN A 60 -9.66 3.23 16.09
CA GLN A 60 -10.00 4.34 17.00
C GLN A 60 -11.50 4.66 17.00
N MET A 61 -12.22 4.34 15.93
CA MET A 61 -13.65 4.61 15.78
C MET A 61 -14.52 3.76 16.70
N GLU A 62 -14.05 2.60 17.15
CA GLU A 62 -14.76 1.78 18.13
C GLU A 62 -14.79 2.40 19.54
N LYS A 63 -13.91 3.38 19.84
CA LYS A 63 -13.84 4.00 21.18
C LYS A 63 -14.66 5.27 21.33
N THR A 64 -15.09 5.92 20.25
CA THR A 64 -15.77 7.23 20.34
C THR A 64 -17.29 7.14 20.49
N CYS A 65 -17.88 5.94 20.44
CA CYS A 65 -19.33 5.77 20.66
C CYS A 65 -19.73 5.64 22.15
N LEU A 66 -18.78 5.56 23.10
CA LEU A 66 -19.07 5.40 24.54
C LEU A 66 -18.97 6.69 25.38
N LEU A 67 -18.85 7.87 24.77
CA LEU A 67 -18.88 9.15 25.51
C LEU A 67 -20.15 9.95 25.20
N ARG A 68 -21.29 9.25 25.27
CA ARG A 68 -22.59 9.88 25.45
C ARG A 68 -23.32 9.16 26.59
N GLU A 69 -22.88 9.45 27.80
CA GLU A 69 -23.70 9.30 29.01
C GLU A 69 -23.86 10.69 29.64
#